data_AF-A0A951TB01-F1
#
_entry.id   AF-A0A951TB01-F1
#
_cell.length_a   1.000
_cell.length_b   1.000
_cell.length_c   1.000
_cell.angle_alpha   90.00
_cell.angle_beta   90.00
_cell.angle_gamma   90.00
#
_symmetry.space_group_name_H-M   'P 1'
#
loop_
_entity.id
_entity.type
_entity.pdbx_description
1 polymer ?
#
loop_
_entity_poly.entity_id
_entity_poly.type
_entity_poly.pdbx_seq_one_letter_code
_entity_poly.pdbx_strand_id
1 'polypeptide(L)'
;MCGIAGIAGRRDAALLREMTAALAHRGPDDEGFFLGDGVSLGHRRLSVIDLAAGHQPMSHADGRCQIVFNGEIYNYRELRETLLGLGHEFHTSGDTEVILAAWAEWGEACLGRLEGMFAFALWDTATQSLFLARDPVGIKPLYYA
;
A
#
# COMPACT_ATOMS: atom_id res chain seq x y z
N MET A 1 5.75 4.08 12.93
CA MET A 1 4.88 4.65 11.89
C MET A 1 5.53 4.25 10.58
N CYS A 2 4.95 3.40 9.72
CA CYS A 2 5.67 2.87 8.55
C CYS A 2 6.25 3.95 7.60
N GLY A 3 7.25 3.56 6.81
CA GLY A 3 7.82 4.37 5.73
C GLY A 3 7.50 3.77 4.37
N ILE A 4 7.24 4.62 3.37
CA ILE A 4 7.04 4.22 1.97
C ILE A 4 8.01 5.01 1.08
N ALA A 5 8.54 4.36 0.04
CA ALA A 5 9.40 4.96 -0.97
C ALA A 5 9.02 4.41 -2.35
N GLY A 6 9.17 5.23 -3.39
CA GLY A 6 8.81 4.85 -4.75
C GLY A 6 9.64 5.60 -5.80
N ILE A 7 9.90 4.93 -6.91
CA ILE A 7 10.54 5.48 -8.11
C ILE A 7 9.64 5.14 -9.30
N ALA A 8 9.16 6.15 -10.02
CA ALA A 8 8.36 5.98 -11.23
C ALA A 8 9.24 6.05 -12.49
N GLY A 9 8.85 5.35 -13.54
CA GLY A 9 9.49 5.37 -14.85
C GLY A 9 10.76 4.50 -14.96
N ARG A 10 11.27 3.90 -13.88
CA ARG A 10 12.40 2.98 -13.95
C ARG A 10 12.45 1.96 -12.82
N ARG A 11 13.10 0.84 -13.14
CA ARG A 11 13.52 -0.20 -12.20
C ARG A 11 14.89 0.16 -11.64
N ASP A 12 14.98 0.43 -10.34
CA ASP A 12 16.21 0.91 -9.71
C ASP A 12 16.30 0.40 -8.26
N ALA A 13 16.84 -0.81 -8.10
CA ALA A 13 16.93 -1.48 -6.81
C ALA A 13 17.93 -0.81 -5.86
N ALA A 14 19.00 -0.22 -6.39
CA ALA A 14 20.03 0.42 -5.59
C ALA A 14 19.49 1.69 -4.94
N LEU A 15 18.93 2.60 -5.74
CA LEU A 15 18.33 3.82 -5.22
C LEU A 15 17.15 3.52 -4.29
N LEU A 16 16.32 2.53 -4.63
CA LEU A 16 15.20 2.16 -3.76
C LEU A 16 15.67 1.70 -2.38
N ARG A 17 16.74 0.92 -2.29
CA ARG A 17 17.34 0.49 -1.00
C ARG A 17 17.88 1.67 -0.21
N GLU A 18 18.52 2.63 -0.87
CA GLU A 18 19.00 3.86 -0.21
C GLU A 18 17.84 4.70 0.33
N MET A 19 16.78 4.89 -0.47
CA MET A 19 15.57 5.60 -0.06
C MET A 19 14.87 4.92 1.12
N THR A 20 14.72 3.59 1.10
CA THR A 20 14.10 2.89 2.23
C THR A 20 15.01 2.90 3.46
N ALA A 21 16.34 2.81 3.32
CA ALA A 21 17.28 2.87 4.44
C ALA A 21 17.20 4.21 5.19
N ALA A 22 17.05 5.32 4.47
CA ALA A 22 16.81 6.64 5.09
C ALA A 22 15.50 6.68 5.93
N LEU A 23 14.54 5.82 5.62
CA LEU A 23 13.25 5.70 6.31
C LEU A 23 13.24 4.60 7.40
N ALA A 24 14.37 3.93 7.68
CA ALA A 24 14.41 2.80 8.63
C ALA A 24 13.93 3.16 10.04
N HIS A 25 14.21 4.39 10.50
CA HIS A 25 13.75 4.89 11.81
C HIS A 25 12.22 4.94 11.96
N ARG A 26 11.48 4.97 10.84
CA ARG A 26 10.01 4.97 10.84
C ARG A 26 9.45 3.55 11.03
N GLY A 27 10.11 2.56 10.44
CA GLY A 27 9.71 1.16 10.48
C GLY A 27 10.92 0.22 10.58
N PRO A 28 11.40 -0.05 11.81
CA PRO A 28 12.58 -0.88 12.05
C PRO A 28 12.32 -2.39 12.03
N ASP A 29 11.06 -2.82 11.99
CA ASP A 29 10.69 -4.21 12.25
C ASP A 29 10.73 -5.10 10.99
N ASP A 30 10.46 -4.53 9.82
CA ASP A 30 10.46 -5.26 8.54
C ASP A 30 10.73 -4.33 7.35
N GLU A 31 11.20 -4.91 6.25
CA GLU A 31 11.45 -4.23 4.98
C GLU A 31 10.97 -5.06 3.80
N GLY A 32 10.48 -4.39 2.77
CA GLY A 32 10.14 -5.08 1.52
C GLY A 32 10.29 -4.19 0.30
N PHE A 33 10.40 -4.86 -0.85
CA PHE A 33 10.71 -4.25 -2.13
C PHE A 33 9.94 -4.92 -3.26
N PHE A 34 9.41 -4.12 -4.17
CA PHE A 34 8.84 -4.56 -5.44
C PHE A 34 9.56 -3.83 -6.57
N LEU A 35 10.03 -4.60 -7.56
CA LEU A 35 10.73 -4.11 -8.73
C LEU A 35 9.96 -4.52 -9.98
N GLY A 36 9.10 -3.62 -10.46
CA GLY A 36 8.31 -3.82 -11.66
C GLY A 36 8.91 -3.13 -12.88
N ASP A 37 8.36 -3.42 -14.05
CA ASP A 37 8.71 -2.71 -15.28
C ASP A 37 8.10 -1.31 -15.26
N GLY A 38 8.96 -0.31 -15.06
CA GLY A 38 8.55 1.10 -14.96
C GLY A 38 8.28 1.59 -13.53
N VAL A 39 8.50 0.77 -12.50
CA VAL A 39 8.33 1.19 -11.10
C VAL A 39 9.26 0.44 -10.14
N SER A 40 9.65 1.10 -9.06
CA SER A 40 10.28 0.47 -7.89
C SER A 40 9.56 0.96 -6.64
N LEU A 41 8.99 0.06 -5.82
CA LEU A 41 8.26 0.39 -4.59
C LEU A 41 8.91 -0.28 -3.38
N GLY A 42 9.03 0.45 -2.27
CA GLY A 42 9.69 -0.01 -1.06
C GLY A 42 8.93 0.39 0.19
N HIS A 43 9.00 -0.46 1.22
CA HIS A 43 8.29 -0.27 2.47
C HIS A 43 9.19 -0.55 3.68
N ARG A 44 8.96 0.19 4.76
CA ARG A 44 9.56 0.03 6.09
C ARG A 44 8.44 -0.11 7.11
N ARG A 45 8.37 -1.23 7.80
CA ARG A 45 7.24 -1.53 8.69
C ARG A 45 7.56 -1.20 10.14
N LEU A 46 6.63 -0.52 10.82
CA LEU A 46 6.52 -0.61 12.27
C LEU A 46 5.31 -1.49 12.58
N SER A 47 5.54 -2.57 13.29
CA SER A 47 4.55 -3.59 13.64
C SER A 47 3.76 -3.12 14.86
N VAL A 48 2.64 -2.44 14.62
CA VAL A 48 1.72 -2.00 15.69
C VAL A 48 0.52 -2.94 15.80
N ILE A 49 -0.03 -3.38 14.66
CA ILE A 49 -1.19 -4.27 14.53
C ILE A 49 -0.81 -5.44 13.61
N ASP A 50 -1.19 -6.67 14.00
CA ASP A 50 -1.00 -7.94 13.27
C ASP A 50 0.46 -8.22 12.85
N LEU A 51 1.19 -8.96 13.70
CA LEU A 51 2.61 -9.23 13.51
C LEU A 51 2.93 -10.15 12.32
N ALA A 52 1.96 -10.90 11.79
CA ALA A 52 2.24 -12.00 10.86
C ALA A 52 1.83 -11.72 9.40
N ALA A 53 0.77 -10.93 9.16
CA ALA A 53 0.16 -10.82 7.83
C ALA A 53 0.35 -9.45 7.13
N GLY A 54 1.25 -8.60 7.64
CA GLY A 54 1.40 -7.21 7.20
C GLY A 54 2.63 -6.88 6.34
N HIS A 55 3.28 -7.89 5.74
CA HIS A 55 4.44 -7.65 4.86
C HIS A 55 4.03 -6.85 3.62
N GLN A 56 4.86 -5.89 3.23
CA GLN A 56 4.61 -5.02 2.08
C GLN A 56 5.91 -4.74 1.31
N PRO A 57 5.87 -4.52 -0.02
CA PRO A 57 4.69 -4.32 -0.85
C PRO A 57 3.75 -5.52 -0.91
N MET A 58 2.44 -5.28 -0.83
CA MET A 58 1.42 -6.33 -0.87
C MET A 58 0.83 -6.42 -2.27
N SER A 59 0.58 -7.64 -2.75
CA SER A 59 -0.07 -7.90 -4.02
C SER A 59 -1.56 -8.18 -3.83
N HIS A 60 -2.40 -7.73 -4.76
CA HIS A 60 -3.75 -8.26 -4.90
C HIS A 60 -3.69 -9.75 -5.29
N ALA A 61 -4.77 -10.50 -5.03
CA ALA A 61 -4.84 -11.96 -5.22
C ALA A 61 -4.59 -12.40 -6.67
N ASP A 62 -4.97 -11.58 -7.65
CA ASP A 62 -4.71 -11.82 -9.08
C ASP A 62 -3.30 -11.40 -9.55
N GLY A 63 -2.48 -10.85 -8.65
CA GLY A 63 -1.14 -10.36 -8.98
C GLY A 63 -1.07 -8.99 -9.65
N ARG A 64 -2.20 -8.43 -10.08
CA ARG A 64 -2.25 -7.26 -10.97
C ARG A 64 -1.80 -5.98 -10.28
N CYS A 65 -2.27 -5.76 -9.05
CA CYS A 65 -2.01 -4.55 -8.29
C CYS A 65 -1.00 -4.80 -7.17
N GLN A 66 -0.04 -3.88 -7.01
CA GLN A 66 0.96 -3.89 -5.94
C GLN A 66 0.81 -2.62 -5.11
N ILE A 67 0.77 -2.72 -3.79
CA ILE A 67 0.60 -1.56 -2.89
C ILE A 67 1.73 -1.44 -1.88
N VAL A 68 2.13 -0.20 -1.59
CA VAL A 68 2.81 0.19 -0.35
C VAL A 68 1.96 1.22 0.38
N PHE A 69 1.79 1.05 1.68
CA PHE A 69 0.83 1.77 2.50
C PHE A 69 1.45 2.12 3.87
N ASN A 70 1.36 3.39 4.23
CA ASN A 70 1.65 3.90 5.56
C ASN A 70 0.39 4.57 6.11
N GLY A 71 -0.29 3.89 7.03
CA GLY A 71 -1.54 4.37 7.56
C GLY A 71 -2.26 3.35 8.42
N GLU A 72 -3.50 3.69 8.74
CA GLU A 72 -4.51 2.80 9.31
C GLU A 72 -5.85 3.16 8.67
N ILE A 73 -6.57 2.16 8.15
CA ILE A 73 -7.97 2.31 7.73
C ILE A 73 -8.85 1.85 8.88
N TYR A 74 -9.56 2.77 9.51
CA TYR A 74 -10.36 2.52 10.70
C TYR A 74 -11.60 1.69 10.39
N ASN A 75 -12.25 1.94 9.25
CA ASN A 75 -13.46 1.22 8.83
C ASN A 75 -13.16 -0.04 8.00
N TYR A 76 -11.95 -0.61 8.13
CA TYR A 76 -11.52 -1.74 7.30
C TYR A 76 -12.38 -3.00 7.52
N ARG A 77 -12.95 -3.19 8.71
CA ARG A 77 -13.80 -4.36 9.03
C ARG A 77 -15.14 -4.27 8.31
N GLU A 78 -15.78 -3.11 8.36
CA GLU A 78 -17.04 -2.82 7.68
C GLU A 78 -16.87 -2.91 6.14
N LEU A 79 -15.76 -2.37 5.62
CA LEU A 79 -15.42 -2.49 4.21
C LEU A 79 -15.16 -3.94 3.80
N ARG A 80 -14.44 -4.70 4.63
CA ARG A 80 -14.19 -6.13 4.39
C ARG A 80 -15.50 -6.91 4.30
N GLU A 81 -16.44 -6.71 5.23
CA GLU A 81 -17.76 -7.35 5.18
C GLU A 81 -18.52 -7.01 3.89
N THR A 82 -18.46 -5.74 3.47
CA THR A 82 -19.06 -5.29 2.22
C THR A 82 -18.44 -6.00 1.01
N LEU A 83 -17.11 -6.07 0.94
CA LEU A 83 -16.38 -6.68 -0.16
C LEU A 83 -16.54 -8.21 -0.20
N LEU A 84 -16.59 -8.88 0.95
CA LEU A 84 -16.96 -10.30 1.05
C LEU A 84 -18.36 -10.54 0.47
N GLY A 85 -19.31 -9.66 0.76
CA GLY A 85 -20.67 -9.71 0.18
C GLY A 85 -20.71 -9.50 -1.34
N LEU A 86 -19.68 -8.85 -1.90
CA LEU A 86 -19.49 -8.67 -3.35
C LEU A 86 -18.68 -9.80 -4.00
N GLY A 87 -18.25 -10.80 -3.23
CA GLY A 87 -17.54 -11.98 -3.72
C GLY A 87 -16.01 -11.90 -3.69
N HIS A 88 -15.43 -10.91 -3.01
CA HIS A 88 -13.97 -10.84 -2.82
C HIS A 88 -13.51 -11.87 -1.78
N GLU A 89 -12.31 -12.39 -1.95
CA GLU A 89 -11.64 -13.30 -1.01
C GLU A 89 -10.47 -12.57 -0.33
N PHE A 90 -10.18 -12.93 0.92
CA PHE A 90 -9.13 -12.31 1.72
C PHE A 90 -8.24 -13.36 2.38
N HIS A 91 -6.93 -13.13 2.35
CA HIS A 91 -5.89 -14.01 2.89
C HIS A 91 -5.27 -13.49 4.19
N THR A 92 -5.42 -12.20 4.45
CA THR A 92 -4.94 -11.50 5.65
C THR A 92 -6.11 -10.88 6.41
N SER A 93 -5.87 -10.45 7.65
CA SER A 93 -6.81 -9.64 8.44
C SER A 93 -6.52 -8.14 8.39
N GLY A 94 -5.56 -7.71 7.56
CA GLY A 94 -5.07 -6.34 7.52
C GLY A 94 -5.91 -5.41 6.65
N ASP A 95 -5.83 -4.12 6.95
CA ASP A 95 -6.44 -3.04 6.17
C ASP A 95 -5.82 -2.88 4.77
N THR A 96 -4.54 -3.23 4.60
CA THR A 96 -3.83 -3.12 3.33
C THR A 96 -4.51 -3.96 2.24
N GLU A 97 -4.94 -5.17 2.57
CA GLU A 97 -5.67 -6.03 1.62
C GLU A 97 -7.07 -5.49 1.31
N VAL A 98 -7.71 -4.82 2.29
CA VAL A 98 -8.99 -4.11 2.07
C VAL A 98 -8.83 -2.99 1.05
N ILE A 99 -7.71 -2.25 1.05
CA ILE A 99 -7.45 -1.22 0.02
C ILE A 99 -7.33 -1.86 -1.36
N LEU A 100 -6.60 -2.98 -1.48
CA LEU A 100 -6.44 -3.70 -2.75
C LEU A 100 -7.77 -4.22 -3.30
N ALA A 101 -8.58 -4.87 -2.46
CA ALA A 101 -9.89 -5.37 -2.85
C ALA A 101 -10.86 -4.21 -3.20
N ALA A 102 -10.86 -3.13 -2.41
CA ALA A 102 -11.66 -1.95 -2.70
C ALA A 102 -11.24 -1.26 -4.02
N TRP A 103 -9.96 -1.24 -4.33
CA TRP A 103 -9.44 -0.76 -5.61
C TRP A 103 -9.86 -1.66 -6.77
N ALA A 104 -9.78 -2.98 -6.61
CA ALA A 104 -10.22 -3.93 -7.63
C ALA A 104 -11.73 -3.79 -7.94
N GLU A 105 -12.54 -3.52 -6.91
CA GLU A 105 -13.99 -3.36 -7.03
C GLU A 105 -14.42 -1.99 -7.58
N TRP A 106 -13.87 -0.90 -7.01
CA TRP A 106 -14.37 0.46 -7.24
C TRP A 106 -13.36 1.39 -7.92
N GLY A 107 -12.13 0.95 -8.18
CA GLY A 107 -11.06 1.81 -8.67
C GLY A 107 -10.83 3.02 -7.77
N GLU A 108 -10.61 4.20 -8.37
CA GLU A 108 -10.39 5.46 -7.63
C GLU A 108 -11.57 5.85 -6.73
N ALA A 109 -12.80 5.41 -7.05
CA ALA A 109 -13.97 5.69 -6.21
C ALA A 109 -13.90 5.03 -4.83
N CYS A 110 -12.97 4.08 -4.61
CA CYS A 110 -12.73 3.50 -3.31
C CYS A 110 -12.28 4.54 -2.28
N LEU A 111 -11.60 5.63 -2.70
CA LEU A 111 -11.09 6.66 -1.79
C LEU A 111 -12.20 7.31 -0.96
N GLY A 112 -13.39 7.51 -1.54
CA GLY A 112 -14.55 8.07 -0.84
C GLY A 112 -15.15 7.14 0.23
N ARG A 113 -14.65 5.90 0.32
CA ARG A 113 -15.10 4.89 1.29
C ARG A 113 -14.06 4.63 2.38
N LEU A 114 -12.83 5.11 2.23
CA LEU A 114 -11.75 4.89 3.19
C LEU A 114 -11.87 5.91 4.33
N GLU A 115 -12.05 5.41 5.56
CA GLU A 115 -11.96 6.23 6.76
C GLU A 115 -10.65 5.90 7.48
N GLY A 116 -9.76 6.88 7.63
CA GLY A 116 -8.46 6.60 8.20
C GLY A 116 -7.44 7.71 8.01
N MET A 117 -6.22 7.41 8.45
CA MET A 117 -5.03 8.21 8.17
C MET A 117 -4.13 7.39 7.25
N PHE A 118 -3.82 7.88 6.05
CA PHE A 118 -3.13 7.06 5.07
C PHE A 118 -2.31 7.86 4.07
N ALA A 119 -1.22 7.24 3.64
CA ALA A 119 -0.56 7.51 2.39
C ALA A 119 -0.23 6.17 1.74
N PHE A 120 -0.58 6.00 0.47
CA PHE A 120 -0.23 4.79 -0.26
C PHE A 120 0.13 5.06 -1.71
N ALA A 121 0.88 4.12 -2.28
CA ALA A 121 1.15 4.03 -3.70
C ALA A 121 0.68 2.67 -4.21
N LEU A 122 -0.08 2.66 -5.30
CA LEU A 122 -0.60 1.47 -5.95
C LEU A 122 -0.11 1.42 -7.39
N TRP A 123 0.54 0.32 -7.76
CA TRP A 123 0.98 0.06 -9.12
C TRP A 123 0.06 -0.97 -9.78
N ASP A 124 -0.55 -0.60 -10.91
CA ASP A 124 -1.31 -1.50 -11.76
C ASP A 124 -0.42 -1.97 -12.92
N THR A 125 -0.09 -3.26 -12.91
CA THR A 125 0.76 -3.89 -13.93
C THR A 125 0.11 -4.00 -15.30
N ALA A 126 -1.21 -4.02 -15.39
CA ALA A 126 -1.92 -4.13 -16.67
C ALA A 126 -1.92 -2.81 -17.45
N THR A 127 -2.05 -1.70 -16.73
CA THR A 127 -2.07 -0.34 -17.32
C THR A 127 -0.71 0.37 -17.22
N GLN A 128 0.25 -0.21 -16.50
CA GLN A 128 1.53 0.40 -16.14
C GLN A 128 1.35 1.80 -15.54
N SER A 129 0.39 1.94 -14.63
CA SER A 129 0.07 3.20 -13.96
C SER A 129 0.38 3.14 -12.48
N LEU A 130 0.99 4.20 -11.97
CA LEU A 130 1.21 4.42 -10.54
C LEU A 130 0.18 5.42 -10.02
N PHE A 131 -0.64 4.98 -9.06
CA PHE A 131 -1.58 5.85 -8.35
C PHE A 131 -1.05 6.18 -6.96
N LEU A 132 -1.10 7.46 -6.59
CA LEU A 132 -0.69 7.94 -5.28
C LEU A 132 -1.89 8.54 -4.56
N ALA A 133 -2.11 8.15 -3.31
CA ALA A 133 -3.20 8.67 -2.50
C ALA A 133 -2.71 9.09 -1.12
N ARG A 134 -3.35 10.13 -0.59
CA ARG A 134 -3.15 10.64 0.77
C ARG A 134 -4.52 10.93 1.40
N ASP A 135 -4.61 10.75 2.70
CA ASP A 135 -5.83 11.05 3.45
C ASP A 135 -6.26 12.53 3.32
N PRO A 136 -7.56 12.86 3.48
CA PRO A 136 -8.13 14.15 3.09
C PRO A 136 -7.48 15.38 3.74
N VAL A 137 -6.92 15.24 4.93
CA VAL A 137 -6.29 16.35 5.68
C VAL A 137 -4.77 16.19 5.80
N GLY A 138 -4.20 15.14 5.21
CA GLY A 138 -2.78 14.90 5.14
C GLY A 138 -2.12 14.49 6.46
N ILE A 139 -2.78 13.67 7.28
CA ILE A 139 -2.22 13.13 8.52
C ILE A 139 -0.94 12.35 8.25
N LYS A 140 -0.93 11.48 7.22
CA LYS A 140 0.29 10.75 6.83
C LYS A 140 1.05 11.54 5.77
N PRO A 141 2.37 11.74 5.94
CA PRO A 141 3.15 12.49 4.96
C PRO A 141 3.36 11.70 3.66
N LEU A 142 3.26 12.40 2.53
CA LEU A 142 3.59 11.91 1.19
C LEU A 142 4.21 13.06 0.38
N TYR A 143 5.37 12.80 -0.23
CA TYR A 143 6.12 13.76 -1.04
C TYR A 143 6.39 13.16 -2.41
N TYR A 144 6.33 13.97 -3.47
CA TYR A 144 6.61 13.58 -4.85
C TYR A 144 7.34 14.70 -5.59
N ALA A 145 8.09 14.35 -6.64
CA ALA A 145 8.89 15.26 -7.48
C ALA A 145 9.01 14.72 -8.91
#